data_AF-A0A101T850-F1
#
_entry.id   AF-A0A101T850-F1
#
_cell.length_a   1.000
_cell.length_b   1.000
_cell.length_c   1.000
_cell.angle_alpha   90.00
_cell.angle_beta   90.00
_cell.angle_gamma   90.00
#
_symmetry.space_group_name_H-M   'P 1'
#
loop_
_entity.id
_entity.type
_entity.pdbx_description
1 polymer ?
#
loop_
_entity_poly.entity_id
_entity_poly.type
_entity_poly.pdbx_seq_one_letter_code
_entity_poly.pdbx_strand_id
1 'polypeptide(L)'
;MTMLRLHMATLLLKARELGDESVADMAQRTGISRSTLHRLATGTKQPSLATLWTLRDAYSVLLDALVYDDPQTMQTGLSQRWRVLDPERQRLPHGDRDRRAAD
;
A
#
# COMPACT_ATOMS: atom_id res chain seq x y z
N MET A 1 4.97 -2.77 15.63
CA MET A 1 5.16 -1.52 14.86
C MET A 1 4.06 -1.42 13.83
N THR A 2 3.14 -0.48 14.00
CA THR A 2 2.22 -0.06 12.93
C THR A 2 3.04 0.56 11.79
N MET A 3 2.57 0.41 10.54
CA MET A 3 3.21 1.05 9.39
C MET A 3 2.39 2.26 8.97
N LEU A 4 3.06 3.40 8.81
CA LEU A 4 2.46 4.66 8.42
C LEU A 4 2.05 4.62 6.93
N ARG A 5 0.82 5.01 6.63
CA ARG A 5 0.29 5.17 5.27
C ARG A 5 -0.23 6.58 5.02
N LEU A 6 -0.36 6.92 3.74
CA LEU A 6 -0.86 8.20 3.27
C LEU A 6 -2.37 8.12 3.00
N HIS A 7 -3.14 9.06 3.53
CA HIS A 7 -4.54 9.28 3.18
C HIS A 7 -4.66 9.93 1.80
N MET A 8 -4.61 9.11 0.74
CA MET A 8 -4.76 9.62 -0.62
C MET A 8 -6.11 10.29 -0.88
N ALA A 9 -7.19 9.86 -0.21
CA ALA A 9 -8.49 10.49 -0.36
C ALA A 9 -8.47 11.96 0.09
N THR A 10 -7.90 12.24 1.27
CA THR A 10 -7.70 13.60 1.80
C THR A 10 -6.86 14.43 0.84
N LEU A 11 -5.77 13.86 0.32
CA LEU A 11 -4.88 14.55 -0.59
C LEU A 11 -5.56 14.89 -1.91
N LEU A 12 -6.32 13.96 -2.50
CA LEU A 12 -7.05 14.17 -3.75
C LEU A 12 -8.17 15.22 -3.59
N LEU A 13 -8.86 15.22 -2.46
CA LEU A 13 -9.87 16.24 -2.15
C LEU A 13 -9.23 17.63 -2.15
N LYS A 14 -8.10 17.79 -1.46
CA LYS A 14 -7.39 19.06 -1.33
C LYS A 14 -6.71 19.50 -2.62
N ALA A 15 -6.23 18.54 -3.40
CA ALA A 15 -5.71 18.79 -4.74
C ALA A 15 -6.80 19.39 -5.66
N ARG A 16 -8.00 18.82 -5.64
CA ARG A 16 -9.14 19.36 -6.40
C ARG A 16 -9.55 20.76 -5.97
N GLU A 17 -9.59 21.03 -4.66
CA GLU A 17 -9.86 22.38 -4.13
C GLU A 17 -8.84 23.43 -4.64
N LEU A 18 -7.61 23.01 -4.92
CA LEU A 18 -6.53 23.86 -5.43
C LEU A 18 -6.34 23.81 -6.95
N GLY A 19 -7.26 23.16 -7.68
CA GLY A 19 -7.32 23.14 -9.14
C GLY A 19 -6.54 22.01 -9.83
N ASP A 20 -6.06 21.01 -9.08
CA ASP A 20 -5.46 19.82 -9.68
C ASP A 20 -6.55 18.81 -10.06
N GLU A 21 -6.70 18.55 -11.36
CA GLU A 21 -7.74 17.64 -11.88
C GLU A 21 -7.24 16.20 -12.02
N SER A 22 -5.92 16.01 -12.04
CA SER A 22 -5.28 14.72 -12.25
C SER A 22 -4.04 14.50 -11.39
N VAL A 23 -3.61 13.23 -11.28
CA VAL A 23 -2.33 12.87 -10.62
C VAL A 23 -1.12 13.48 -11.34
N ALA A 24 -1.27 13.85 -12.63
CA ALA A 24 -0.25 14.56 -13.37
C ALA A 24 -0.04 15.98 -12.83
N ASP A 25 -1.13 16.68 -12.56
CA ASP A 25 -1.12 18.06 -12.04
C ASP A 25 -0.51 18.06 -10.63
N MET A 26 -0.92 17.08 -9.82
CA MET A 26 -0.33 16.87 -8.50
C MET A 26 1.18 16.61 -8.57
N ALA A 27 1.63 15.78 -9.52
CA ALA A 27 3.05 15.49 -9.72
C ALA A 27 3.82 16.74 -10.14
N GLN A 28 3.22 17.58 -10.98
CA GLN A 28 3.80 18.84 -11.41
C GLN A 28 3.90 19.85 -10.25
N ARG A 29 2.83 20.01 -9.46
CA ARG A 29 2.79 20.93 -8.32
C ARG A 29 3.77 20.54 -7.22
N THR A 30 3.88 19.25 -6.94
CA THR A 30 4.68 18.73 -5.81
C THR A 30 6.11 18.37 -6.19
N GLY A 31 6.40 18.22 -7.49
CA GLY A 31 7.67 17.64 -7.96
C GLY A 31 7.81 16.13 -7.67
N ILE A 32 6.79 15.47 -7.12
CA ILE A 32 6.80 14.03 -6.84
C ILE A 32 6.33 13.29 -8.09
N SER A 33 7.11 12.31 -8.56
CA SER A 33 6.73 11.56 -9.77
C SER A 33 5.41 10.81 -9.62
N ARG A 34 4.65 10.68 -10.72
CA ARG A 34 3.37 9.93 -10.76
C ARG A 34 3.53 8.49 -10.25
N SER A 35 4.63 7.82 -10.60
CA SER A 35 4.95 6.47 -10.12
C SER A 35 5.16 6.43 -8.60
N THR A 36 5.76 7.46 -8.03
CA THR A 36 5.91 7.59 -6.58
C THR A 36 4.56 7.85 -5.92
N LEU A 37 3.75 8.77 -6.44
CA LEU A 37 2.39 9.03 -5.93
C LEU A 37 1.53 7.76 -5.97
N HIS A 38 1.57 7.00 -7.06
CA HIS A 38 0.86 5.71 -7.17
C HIS A 38 1.35 4.69 -6.14
N ARG A 39 2.66 4.59 -5.91
CA ARG A 39 3.21 3.67 -4.91
C ARG A 39 2.87 4.05 -3.48
N LEU A 40 2.84 5.35 -3.18
CA LEU A 40 2.35 5.88 -1.90
C LEU A 40 0.86 5.56 -1.73
N ALA A 41 0.06 5.75 -2.78
CA ALA A 41 -1.37 5.48 -2.78
C ALA A 41 -1.72 4.01 -2.55
N THR A 42 -0.97 3.13 -3.18
CA THR A 42 -1.13 1.67 -3.04
C THR A 42 -0.49 1.12 -1.77
N GLY A 43 0.19 1.95 -0.98
CA GLY A 43 0.91 1.52 0.22
C GLY A 43 2.14 0.64 -0.06
N THR A 44 2.58 0.54 -1.32
CA THR A 44 3.79 -0.21 -1.72
C THR A 44 5.07 0.57 -1.45
N LYS A 45 4.96 1.84 -1.06
CA LYS A 45 6.05 2.69 -0.56
C LYS A 45 5.55 3.45 0.66
N GLN A 46 6.33 3.46 1.74
CA GLN A 46 6.06 4.36 2.86
C GLN A 46 6.46 5.80 2.49
N PRO A 47 5.65 6.81 2.88
CA PRO A 47 6.02 8.20 2.69
C PRO A 47 7.25 8.52 3.54
N SER A 48 8.26 9.17 2.95
CA SER A 48 9.36 9.74 3.72
C SER A 48 8.90 11.04 4.39
N LEU A 49 9.60 11.47 5.44
CA LEU A 49 9.31 12.76 6.09
C LEU A 49 9.38 13.94 5.10
N ALA A 50 10.37 13.93 4.20
CA ALA A 50 10.48 14.93 3.14
C ALA A 50 9.25 14.93 2.24
N THR A 51 8.77 13.76 1.80
CA THR A 51 7.54 13.63 1.02
C THR A 51 6.33 14.18 1.77
N LEU A 52 6.21 13.89 3.07
CA LEU A 52 5.10 14.40 3.88
C LEU A 52 5.11 15.94 3.95
N TRP A 53 6.28 16.55 4.14
CA TRP A 53 6.39 18.02 4.14
C TRP A 53 6.08 18.64 2.78
N THR A 54 6.56 18.03 1.69
CA THR A 54 6.23 18.49 0.34
C THR A 54 4.72 18.49 0.10
N LEU A 55 4.02 17.42 0.51
CA LEU A 55 2.57 17.32 0.37
C LEU A 55 1.82 18.31 1.29
N ARG A 56 2.31 18.48 2.53
CA ARG A 56 1.78 19.47 3.48
C ARG A 56 1.79 20.87 2.87
N ASP A 57 2.96 21.30 2.39
CA ASP A 57 3.18 22.66 1.92
C ASP A 57 2.43 22.89 0.59
N ALA A 58 2.41 21.91 -0.31
CA ALA A 58 1.74 22.03 -1.59
C ALA A 58 0.20 22.13 -1.49
N TYR A 59 -0.41 21.48 -0.49
CA TYR A 59 -1.87 21.43 -0.34
C TYR A 59 -2.42 22.08 0.93
N SER A 60 -1.55 22.72 1.73
CA SER A 60 -1.92 23.39 2.99
C SER A 60 -2.76 22.52 3.94
N VAL A 61 -2.37 21.25 4.06
CA VAL A 61 -3.03 20.25 4.91
C VAL A 61 -2.18 19.97 6.15
N LEU A 62 -2.80 19.58 7.27
CA LEU A 62 -2.04 19.14 8.43
C LEU A 62 -1.48 17.71 8.25
N LEU A 63 -0.37 17.40 8.92
CA LEU A 63 0.26 16.06 8.78
C LEU A 63 -0.61 14.93 9.33
N ASP A 64 -1.28 15.15 10.45
CA ASP A 64 -2.19 14.18 11.07
C ASP A 64 -3.36 13.81 10.14
N ALA A 65 -3.83 14.76 9.32
CA ALA A 65 -4.84 14.49 8.30
C ALA A 65 -4.29 13.71 7.08
N LEU A 66 -2.97 13.75 6.86
CA LEU A 66 -2.29 13.08 5.75
C LEU A 66 -1.91 11.63 6.06
N VAL A 67 -1.73 11.26 7.32
CA VAL A 67 -1.17 9.95 7.66
C VAL A 67 -2.05 9.14 8.59
N TYR A 68 -1.94 7.83 8.51
CA TYR A 68 -2.59 6.92 9.46
C TYR A 68 -1.77 5.67 9.68
N ASP A 69 -2.01 5.03 10.82
CA ASP A 69 -1.49 3.70 11.11
C ASP A 69 -2.31 2.64 10.36
N ASP A 70 -1.67 1.89 9.47
CA ASP A 70 -2.30 0.76 8.79
C ASP A 70 -1.84 -0.58 9.41
N PRO A 71 -2.71 -1.28 10.16
CA PRO A 71 -2.40 -2.60 10.70
C PRO A 71 -2.34 -3.71 9.64
N GLN A 72 -2.90 -3.49 8.44
CA GLN A 72 -2.91 -4.50 7.37
C GLN A 72 -1.58 -4.64 6.63
N THR A 73 -0.77 -3.58 6.56
CA THR A 73 0.54 -3.65 5.89
C THR A 73 1.46 -4.70 6.54
N MET A 74 1.36 -4.92 7.85
CA MET A 74 2.08 -6.00 8.55
C MET A 74 1.62 -7.40 8.10
N GLN A 75 0.31 -7.59 7.91
CA GLN A 75 -0.27 -8.89 7.52
C GLN A 75 0.20 -9.30 6.12
N THR A 76 0.26 -8.37 5.16
CA THR A 76 0.77 -8.68 3.81
C THR A 76 2.24 -9.12 3.83
N GLY A 77 3.09 -8.43 4.61
CA GLY A 77 4.51 -8.79 4.73
C GLY A 77 4.72 -10.16 5.38
N LEU A 78 3.97 -10.46 6.46
CA LEU A 78 4.04 -11.74 7.14
C LEU A 78 3.44 -12.88 6.29
N SER A 79 2.31 -12.67 5.61
CA SER A 79 1.71 -13.67 4.71
C SER A 79 2.57 -13.97 3.48
N GLN A 80 3.34 -13.01 2.97
CA GLN A 80 4.31 -13.30 1.90
C GLN A 80 5.53 -14.05 2.44
N ARG A 81 6.03 -13.68 3.63
CA ARG A 81 7.19 -14.33 4.24
C ARG A 81 6.89 -15.77 4.67
N TRP A 82 5.70 -16.05 5.20
CA TRP A 82 5.24 -17.41 5.50
C TRP A 82 5.14 -18.27 4.23
N ARG A 83 4.69 -17.68 3.12
CA ARG A 83 4.54 -18.39 1.83
C ARG A 83 5.86 -18.84 1.23
N VAL A 84 6.96 -18.13 1.54
CA VAL A 84 8.33 -18.49 1.11
C VAL A 84 8.96 -19.51 2.07
N LEU A 85 8.59 -19.51 3.35
CA LEU A 85 9.19 -20.35 4.39
C LEU A 85 8.51 -21.73 4.56
N ASP A 86 7.33 -21.96 3.97
CA ASP A 86 6.63 -23.25 4.03
C ASP A 86 6.39 -23.86 2.63
N PRO A 87 7.46 -24.33 1.94
CA PRO A 87 7.34 -25.01 0.65
C PRO A 87 6.67 -26.40 0.75
N GLU A 88 6.57 -26.97 1.96
CA GLU A 88 6.09 -28.34 2.21
C GLU A 88 4.55 -28.44 2.17
N ARG A 89 3.81 -27.34 2.39
CA ARG A 89 2.33 -27.34 2.29
C ARG A 89 1.79 -27.54 0.87
N GLN A 90 2.61 -27.32 -0.16
CA GLN A 90 2.22 -27.51 -1.56
C GLN A 90 2.44 -28.95 -2.06
N ARG A 91 3.07 -29.80 -1.24
CA ARG A 91 3.37 -31.21 -1.54
C ARG A 91 2.50 -32.20 -0.77
N LEU A 92 1.27 -31.83 -0.39
CA LEU A 92 0.32 -32.86 0.00
C LEU A 92 -0.10 -33.64 -1.24
N PRO A 93 0.26 -34.93 -1.37
CA PRO A 93 -0.22 -35.74 -2.47
C PRO A 93 -1.74 -35.86 -2.35
N HIS A 94 -2.41 -35.74 -3.50
CA HIS A 94 -3.78 -36.19 -3.66
C HIS A 94 -3.76 -37.68 -3.32
N GLY A 95 -4.20 -38.02 -2.11
CA GLY A 95 -4.21 -39.37 -1.59
C GLY A 95 -4.98 -40.28 -2.53
N ASP A 96 -4.24 -41.19 -3.13
CA ASP A 96 -4.66 -42.28 -3.97
C ASP A 96 -5.88 -42.98 -3.35
N ARG A 97 -7.08 -42.64 -3.84
CA ARG A 97 -8.29 -43.44 -3.61
C ARG A 97 -8.33 -44.58 -4.61
N ASP A 98 -7.33 -45.44 -4.52
CA ASP A 98 -7.41 -46.72 -5.16
C ASP A 98 -6.80 -47.77 -4.24
N ARG A 99 -7.65 -48.47 -3.48
CA ARG A 99 -7.72 -49.94 -3.46
C ARG A 99 -8.47 -50.49 -2.24
N ARG A 100 -9.40 -51.40 -2.57
CA ARG A 100 -9.89 -52.59 -1.84
C ARG A 100 -11.08 -52.43 -0.88
N ALA A 101 -12.24 -52.85 -1.37
CA ALA A 101 -12.89 -54.13 -1.04
C ALA A 101 -13.72 -54.52 -2.29
N ALA A 102 -13.52 -55.61 -3.03
CA ALA A 102 -13.38 -57.02 -2.65
C ALA A 102 -14.47 -57.45 -1.66
N ASP A 103 -15.70 -57.59 -2.17
CA ASP A 103 -16.49 -58.83 -2.09
C ASP A 103 -17.46 -58.88 -3.28
#